data_AF-A0A1T5DV19-F1
#
_entry.id   AF-A0A1T5DV19-F1
#
_cell.length_a   1.000
_cell.length_b   1.000
_cell.length_c   1.000
_cell.angle_alpha   90.00
_cell.angle_beta   90.00
_cell.angle_gamma   90.00
#
_symmetry.space_group_name_H-M   'P 1'
#
loop_
_entity.id
_entity.type
_entity.pdbx_description
1 polymer ?
#
loop_
_entity_poly.entity_id
_entity_poly.type
_entity_poly.pdbx_seq_one_letter_code
_entity_poly.pdbx_strand_id
1 'polypeptide(L)' 'MNLILPKGFALIIGGGIGNLIDRIVHGSVTDFFQIRLGFFQTGIFNIADVAVTNGVFILLLQIGRGKKLAF' A
#
# COMPACT_ATOMS: atom_id res chain seq x y z
N MET A 1 0.90 -23.66 -3.69
CA MET A 1 1.59 -22.65 -2.84
C MET A 1 0.70 -21.41 -2.77
N ASN A 2 0.28 -20.97 -1.58
CA ASN A 2 -0.55 -19.76 -1.46
C ASN A 2 0.33 -18.51 -1.52
N LEU A 3 0.23 -17.75 -2.61
CA LEU A 3 1.09 -16.59 -2.89
C LEU A 3 0.48 -15.25 -2.44
N ILE A 4 -0.64 -15.26 -1.72
CA ILE A 4 -1.36 -14.02 -1.34
C ILE A 4 -0.53 -13.17 -0.37
N LEU A 5 0.01 -13.78 0.70
CA LEU A 5 0.82 -13.06 1.69
C LEU A 5 2.14 -12.52 1.11
N PRO A 6 2.94 -13.31 0.37
CA PRO A 6 4.15 -12.80 -0.29
C PRO A 6 3.87 -11.62 -1.23
N LYS A 7 2.76 -11.62 -1.96
CA LYS A 7 2.35 -10.49 -2.82
C LYS A 7 2.07 -9.24 -2.00
N GLY A 8 1.36 -9.38 -0.87
CA GLY A 8 1.10 -8.28 0.05
C GLY A 8 2.40 -7.66 0.58
N PHE A 9 3.33 -8.48 1.05
CA PHE A 9 4.65 -8.00 1.51
C PHE A 9 5.47 -7.37 0.39
N ALA A 10 5.49 -7.95 -0.80
CA ALA A 10 6.20 -7.39 -1.95
C ALA A 10 5.70 -5.98 -2.32
N LEU A 11 4.38 -5.75 -2.24
CA LEU A 11 3.79 -4.43 -2.49
C LEU A 11 4.18 -3.41 -1.42
N ILE A 12 4.13 -3.78 -0.13
CA ILE A 12 4.52 -2.89 0.97
C ILE A 12 6.01 -2.53 0.87
N ILE A 13 6.86 -3.53 0.68
CA ILE A 13 8.31 -3.33 0.60
C ILE A 13 8.66 -2.53 -0.65
N GLY A 14 8.09 -2.88 -1.80
CA GLY A 14 8.33 -2.17 -3.06
C GLY A 14 7.92 -0.70 -3.00
N GLY A 15 6.73 -0.39 -2.48
CA GLY A 15 6.29 1.00 -2.30
C GLY A 15 7.15 1.76 -1.29
N GLY A 16 7.50 1.12 -0.16
CA GLY A 16 8.40 1.71 0.83
C GLY A 16 9.79 2.04 0.26
N ILE A 17 10.36 1.12 -0.54
CA ILE A 17 11.64 1.34 -1.25
C ILE A 17 11.51 2.47 -2.26
N GLY A 18 10.43 2.56 -3.04
CA GLY A 18 10.22 3.65 -4.00
C GLY A 18 10.26 5.02 -3.31
N ASN A 19 9.49 5.20 -2.24
CA ASN A 19 9.49 6.43 -1.46
C ASN A 19 10.83 6.69 -0.73
N LEU A 20 11.59 5.65 -0.39
CA LEU A 20 12.92 5.81 0.19
C LEU A 20 13.94 6.30 -0.86
N ILE A 21 13.92 5.74 -2.07
CA ILE A 21 14.77 6.16 -3.18
C ILE A 21 14.53 7.64 -3.49
N ASP A 22 13.26 8.06 -3.57
CA ASP A 22 12.90 9.46 -3.77
C ASP A 22 13.55 10.38 -2.73
N ARG A 23 13.46 10.02 -1.45
CA ARG A 23 14.07 10.81 -0.36
C ARG A 23 15.59 10.86 -0.45
N ILE A 24 16.23 9.76 -0.85
CA ILE A 24 17.69 9.71 -0.99
C ILE A 24 18.16 10.58 -2.16
N VAL A 25 17.45 10.53 -3.29
CA VAL A 25 17.87 11.20 -4.53
C VAL A 25 17.45 12.67 -4.56
N HIS A 26 16.24 12.99 -4.09
CA HIS A 26 15.62 14.30 -4.23
C HIS A 26 15.41 15.04 -2.90
N GLY A 27 15.64 14.39 -1.76
CA GLY A 27 15.41 14.97 -0.43
C GLY A 27 13.93 15.03 0.01
N SER A 28 13.00 14.62 -0.86
CA SER A 28 11.57 14.57 -0.61
C SER A 28 10.91 13.48 -1.45
N VAL A 29 9.61 13.24 -1.21
CA VAL A 29 8.79 12.35 -2.04
C VAL A 29 7.96 13.19 -2.99
N THR A 30 7.86 12.77 -4.26
CA THR A 30 7.01 13.47 -5.24
C THR A 30 5.60 12.90 -5.22
N ASP A 31 4.64 13.70 -4.78
CA ASP A 31 3.22 13.38 -4.81
C ASP A 31 2.53 14.04 -6.00
N PHE A 32 1.71 13.29 -6.75
CA PHE A 32 1.17 13.77 -8.03
C PHE A 32 -0.25 13.32 -8.35
N PHE A 33 -0.84 12.41 -7.56
CA PHE A 33 -2.24 12.02 -7.69
C PHE A 33 -3.09 12.68 -6.61
N GLN A 34 -4.30 13.09 -6.99
CA GLN A 34 -5.35 13.49 -6.08
C GLN A 34 -6.70 13.10 -6.68
N ILE A 35 -7.49 12.32 -5.94
CA ILE A 35 -8.83 11.90 -6.36
C ILE A 35 -9.84 12.85 -5.73
N ARG A 36 -10.75 13.39 -6.55
CA ARG A 36 -11.87 14.25 -6.14
C ARG A 36 -13.18 13.68 -6.65
N LEU A 37 -14.10 13.39 -5.73
CA LEU A 37 -15.42 12.82 -5.99
C LEU A 37 -16.47 13.57 -5.16
N GLY A 38 -17.05 14.61 -5.74
CA GLY A 38 -18.00 15.49 -5.03
C GLY A 38 -17.35 16.16 -3.82
N PHE A 39 -17.89 15.92 -2.63
CA PHE A 39 -17.34 16.41 -1.36
C PHE A 39 -16.16 15.58 -0.84
N PHE A 40 -15.92 14.40 -1.42
CA PHE A 40 -14.80 13.56 -1.05
C PHE A 40 -13.55 13.97 -1.83
N GLN A 41 -12.45 14.16 -1.11
CA GLN A 41 -11.15 14.46 -1.68
C GLN A 41 -10.09 13.67 -0.90
N THR A 42 -9.23 12.97 -1.63
CA THR A 42 -8.06 12.33 -1.00
C THR A 42 -6.98 13.36 -0.69
N GLY A 43 -6.04 12.99 0.17
CA GLY A 43 -4.72 13.64 0.17
C GLY A 43 -4.06 13.54 -1.21
N ILE A 44 -2.98 14.30 -1.42
CA ILE A 44 -2.11 14.08 -2.58
C ILE A 44 -1.25 12.86 -2.25
N PHE A 45 -1.09 11.94 -3.20
CA PHE A 45 -0.34 10.69 -3.01
C PHE A 45 0.39 10.30 -4.29
N ASN A 46 1.20 9.25 -4.23
CA ASN A 46 1.90 8.69 -5.38
C ASN A 46 1.66 7.17 -5.56
N ILE A 47 2.29 6.58 -6.56
CA ILE A 47 2.11 5.15 -6.86
C ILE A 47 2.70 4.23 -5.77
N ALA A 48 3.73 4.68 -5.06
CA ALA A 48 4.33 3.95 -3.95
C ALA A 48 3.35 3.87 -2.76
N ASP A 49 2.62 4.94 -2.46
CA ASP A 49 1.57 4.93 -1.45
C ASP A 49 0.45 3.96 -1.82
N VAL A 50 0.02 3.96 -3.09
CA VAL A 50 -0.98 3.01 -3.60
C VAL A 50 -0.49 1.57 -3.41
N ALA A 51 0.77 1.28 -3.71
CA ALA A 51 1.35 -0.05 -3.50
C ALA A 51 1.32 -0.44 -2.02
N VAL A 52 1.77 0.44 -1.12
CA VAL A 52 1.74 0.18 0.33
C VAL A 52 0.31 -0.05 0.82
N THR A 53 -0.63 0.81 0.47
CA THR A 53 -2.04 0.68 0.88
C THR A 53 -2.66 -0.63 0.39
N ASN A 54 -2.43 -1.02 -0.87
CA ASN A 54 -2.94 -2.28 -1.42
C ASN A 54 -2.28 -3.49 -0.75
N GLY A 55 -0.98 -3.44 -0.47
CA GLY A 55 -0.29 -4.51 0.23
C GLY A 55 -0.83 -4.71 1.65
N VAL A 56 -1.06 -3.63 2.40
CA VAL A 56 -1.70 -3.66 3.73
C VAL A 56 -3.12 -4.21 3.63
N PHE A 57 -3.91 -3.78 2.64
CA PHE A 57 -5.26 -4.29 2.42
C PHE A 57 -5.29 -5.81 2.20
N ILE A 58 -4.35 -6.36 1.42
CA ILE A 58 -4.21 -7.80 1.22
C ILE A 58 -3.90 -8.54 2.53
N LEU A 59 -2.99 -8.00 3.36
CA LEU A 59 -2.67 -8.59 4.66
C LEU A 59 -3.89 -8.60 5.59
N LEU A 60 -4.63 -7.49 5.66
CA LEU A 60 -5.82 -7.36 6.49
C LEU A 60 -6.94 -8.32 6.05
N LEU A 61 -7.18 -8.44 4.74
CA LEU A 61 -8.13 -9.41 4.20
C LEU A 61 -7.74 -10.84 4.55
N GLN A 62 -6.44 -11.17 4.49
CA GLN A 62 -5.97 -12.51 4.84
C GLN A 62 -6.16 -12.81 6.34
N ILE A 63 -5.91 -11.83 7.21
CA ILE A 63 -6.18 -11.95 8.65
C ILE A 63 -7.67 -12.13 8.92
N GLY A 64 -8.54 -11.35 8.27
CA GLY A 64 -9.99 -11.44 8.41
C GLY A 64 -10.56 -12.80 7.97
N ARG A 65 -9.97 -13.41 6.93
CA ARG A 65 -10.30 -14.78 6.48
C ARG A 65 -9.84 -15.87 7.46
N GLY A 66 -8.93 -15.54 8.39
CA GLY A 66 -8.40 -16.45 9.40
C GLY A 66 -9.36 -16.80 10.55
N LYS A 67 -10.54 -16.17 10.65
CA LYS A 67 -11.57 -16.55 11.64
C LYS A 67 -12.58 -17.57 11.09
N LYS A 68 -12.09 -18.80 10.90
CA LYS A 68 -12.76 -20.00 11.42
C LYS A 68 -11.81 -20.63 12.43
N LEU A 69 -11.61 -19.94 13.56
CA LEU A 69 -11.10 -20.60 14.76
C LEU A 69 -12.28 -21.40 15.31
N ALA A 70 -12.40 -22.63 14.85
CA ALA A 70 -13.21 -23.64 15.50
C ALA A 70 -12.58 -23.89 16.88
N PHE A 71 -13.26 -23.41 17.92
CA PHE A 71 -13.28 -24.10 19.20
C PHE A 71 -14.52 -24.99 19.21
#